data_AF-A0A397AX04-F1
#
_entry.id   AF-A0A397AX04-F1
#
_cell.length_a   1.000
_cell.length_b   1.000
_cell.length_c   1.000
_cell.angle_alpha   90.00
_cell.angle_beta   90.00
_cell.angle_gamma   90.00
#
_symmetry.space_group_name_H-M   'P 1'
#
loop_
_entity.id
_entity.type
_entity.pdbx_description
1 polymer ?
#
loop_
_entity_poly.entity_id
_entity_poly.type
_entity_poly.pdbx_seq_one_letter_code
_entity_poly.pdbx_strand_id
1 'polypeptide(L)'
;MIEAIRDPQSFLTLTLSLRRLDPIGSSQIAAIASDIAYGVRSPDGVRFFVASATSLERGVVVTSFAMHSSGRGLLLSPTVSMEEATELGEIFANTVELLLVQVMGNDSATAAFNASYCRHRSSPTTAAWKEDLIMYVLGNLQPPSPSKVAGAMRSASIGRDADLLTAWSMQFLEYIQAPTDDAAPFVARGFKRHALFVWEVDGNPVGFAGYASPVTVEGETVFKIGPVFVAPSERRQGYASALTAALCRHLLESNILPTAARICLFANAANPASNKAYQNVGFELHSRRVAYSFESATSSI
;
A
#
# COMPACT_ATOMS: atom_id res chain seq x y z
N MET A 1 -3.89 -25.62 0.61
CA MET A 1 -3.56 -25.60 2.05
C MET A 1 -3.01 -24.24 2.38
N ILE A 2 -3.60 -23.56 3.36
CA ILE A 2 -3.14 -22.26 3.82
C ILE A 2 -2.49 -22.37 5.20
N GLU A 3 -1.30 -21.80 5.34
CA GLU A 3 -0.55 -21.78 6.59
C GLU A 3 -0.19 -20.35 7.01
N ALA A 4 -0.19 -20.10 8.32
CA ALA A 4 0.27 -18.85 8.89
C ALA A 4 1.79 -18.89 9.12
N ILE A 5 2.50 -17.91 8.57
CA ILE A 5 3.96 -17.79 8.72
C ILE A 5 4.28 -16.74 9.76
N ARG A 6 4.94 -17.18 10.83
CA ARG A 6 5.31 -16.30 11.96
C ARG A 6 6.57 -15.49 11.68
N ASP A 7 7.56 -16.11 11.04
CA ASP A 7 8.84 -15.45 10.74
C ASP A 7 8.77 -14.69 9.40
N PRO A 8 8.92 -13.35 9.39
CA PRO A 8 8.85 -12.56 8.18
C PRO A 8 9.96 -12.89 7.16
N GLN A 9 11.15 -13.34 7.61
CA GLN A 9 12.23 -13.73 6.68
C GLN A 9 11.88 -15.02 5.94
N SER A 10 11.32 -16.01 6.65
CA SER A 10 10.78 -17.24 6.08
C SER A 10 9.66 -16.92 5.09
N PHE A 11 8.75 -16.02 5.44
CA PHE A 11 7.69 -15.56 4.54
C PHE A 11 8.24 -14.93 3.25
N LEU A 12 9.24 -14.05 3.36
CA LEU A 12 9.90 -13.45 2.21
C LEU A 12 10.58 -14.51 1.33
N THR A 13 11.20 -15.52 1.93
CA THR A 13 11.85 -16.62 1.22
C THR A 13 10.85 -17.46 0.45
N LEU A 14 9.78 -17.91 1.13
CA LEU A 14 8.73 -18.76 0.55
C LEU A 14 7.99 -18.07 -0.60
N THR A 15 7.78 -16.76 -0.51
CA THR A 15 7.04 -15.99 -1.52
C THR A 15 7.91 -15.44 -2.66
N LEU A 16 9.23 -15.69 -2.64
CA LEU A 16 10.18 -15.05 -3.57
C LEU A 16 9.83 -15.28 -5.05
N SER A 17 9.45 -16.50 -5.43
CA SER A 17 9.08 -16.83 -6.81
C SER A 17 7.88 -16.02 -7.31
N LEU A 18 6.86 -15.85 -6.48
CA LEU A 18 5.67 -15.07 -6.81
C LEU A 18 5.98 -13.56 -6.85
N ARG A 19 6.82 -13.08 -5.94
CA ARG A 19 7.27 -11.68 -5.93
C ARG A 19 8.14 -11.34 -7.13
N ARG A 20 8.85 -12.31 -7.73
CA ARG A 20 9.57 -12.15 -9.01
C ARG A 20 8.63 -11.99 -10.20
N LEU A 21 7.53 -12.73 -10.22
CA LEU A 21 6.54 -12.66 -11.30
C LEU A 21 5.80 -11.31 -11.31
N ASP A 22 5.51 -10.75 -10.13
CA ASP A 22 4.89 -9.43 -10.00
C ASP A 22 5.50 -8.61 -8.85
N PRO A 23 6.67 -7.98 -9.06
CA PRO A 23 7.32 -7.15 -8.04
C PRO A 23 6.45 -5.96 -7.62
N ILE A 24 5.67 -5.39 -8.55
CA ILE A 24 4.85 -4.21 -8.31
C ILE A 24 3.63 -4.56 -7.46
N GLY A 25 2.84 -5.56 -7.87
CA GLY A 25 1.65 -5.99 -7.14
C GLY A 25 2.00 -6.60 -5.78
N SER A 26 3.16 -7.25 -5.65
CA SER A 26 3.58 -7.80 -4.36
C SER A 26 4.28 -6.80 -3.42
N SER A 27 4.72 -5.64 -3.93
CA SER A 27 5.57 -4.68 -3.21
C SER A 27 5.03 -4.23 -1.85
N GLN A 28 3.71 -4.08 -1.68
CA GLN A 28 3.14 -3.62 -0.42
C GLN A 28 3.34 -4.62 0.72
N ILE A 29 3.00 -5.89 0.48
CA ILE A 29 3.17 -6.94 1.49
C ILE A 29 4.67 -7.16 1.73
N ALA A 30 5.46 -7.19 0.66
CA ALA A 30 6.90 -7.38 0.73
C ALA A 30 7.61 -6.28 1.53
N ALA A 31 7.25 -5.01 1.32
CA ALA A 31 7.83 -3.89 2.07
C ALA A 31 7.55 -4.00 3.58
N ILE A 32 6.32 -4.40 3.95
CA ILE A 32 5.94 -4.55 5.36
C ILE A 32 6.63 -5.76 5.99
N ALA A 33 6.69 -6.89 5.28
CA ALA A 33 7.43 -8.07 5.74
C ALA A 33 8.92 -7.76 5.94
N SER A 34 9.55 -7.05 5.00
CA SER A 34 10.94 -6.60 5.12
C SER A 34 11.14 -5.64 6.30
N ASP A 35 10.25 -4.66 6.48
CA ASP A 35 10.34 -3.73 7.60
C ASP A 35 10.29 -4.45 8.95
N ILE A 36 9.46 -5.49 9.08
CA ILE A 36 9.40 -6.29 10.31
C ILE A 36 10.66 -7.16 10.44
N ALA A 37 11.08 -7.83 9.36
CA ALA A 37 12.28 -8.67 9.33
C ALA A 37 13.56 -7.95 9.76
N TYR A 38 13.66 -6.64 9.46
CA TYR A 38 14.82 -5.81 9.76
C TYR A 38 14.60 -4.84 10.94
N GLY A 39 13.52 -5.00 11.71
CA GLY A 39 13.27 -4.18 12.92
C GLY A 39 12.97 -2.69 12.64
N VAL A 40 12.51 -2.36 11.44
CA VAL A 40 12.01 -1.02 11.07
C VAL A 40 10.58 -0.82 11.56
N ARG A 41 9.79 -1.90 11.66
CA ARG A 41 8.39 -1.92 12.08
C ARG A 41 8.16 -3.01 13.13
N SER A 42 7.27 -2.76 14.10
CA SER A 42 6.82 -3.80 15.05
C SER A 42 6.04 -4.91 14.32
N PRO A 43 6.23 -6.20 14.67
CA PRO A 43 5.39 -7.29 14.19
C PRO A 43 3.96 -7.25 14.76
N ASP A 44 3.69 -6.45 15.79
CA ASP A 44 2.43 -6.47 16.52
C ASP A 44 1.22 -6.22 15.62
N GLY A 45 0.22 -7.09 15.73
CA GLY A 45 -1.01 -7.02 14.94
C GLY A 45 -0.82 -7.41 13.47
N VAL A 46 0.36 -7.86 13.03
CA VAL A 46 0.63 -8.32 11.65
C VAL A 46 0.79 -9.84 11.61
N ARG A 47 0.13 -10.49 10.65
CA ARG A 47 0.26 -11.92 10.37
C ARG A 47 0.40 -12.16 8.88
N PHE A 48 1.25 -13.11 8.50
CA PHE A 48 1.47 -13.51 7.12
C PHE A 48 0.91 -14.90 6.86
N PHE A 49 0.46 -15.14 5.63
CA PHE A 49 -0.11 -16.41 5.21
C PHE A 49 0.42 -16.77 3.83
N VAL A 50 0.65 -18.06 3.58
CA VAL A 50 0.91 -18.61 2.25
C VAL A 50 -0.08 -19.71 1.96
N ALA A 51 -0.57 -19.73 0.72
CA ALA A 51 -1.27 -20.86 0.16
C ALA A 51 -0.29 -21.70 -0.64
N SER A 52 -0.40 -23.01 -0.50
CA SER A 52 0.39 -23.97 -1.24
C SER A 52 -0.49 -25.05 -1.87
N ALA A 53 -0.06 -25.52 -3.04
CA ALA A 53 -0.63 -26.64 -3.77
C ALA A 53 0.43 -27.72 -4.01
N THR A 54 -0.01 -28.98 -4.04
CA THR A 54 0.87 -30.11 -4.36
C THR A 54 0.93 -30.29 -5.88
N SER A 55 2.13 -30.15 -6.45
CA SER A 55 2.46 -30.47 -7.83
C SER A 55 3.12 -31.85 -7.91
N LEU A 56 2.71 -32.65 -8.90
CA LEU A 56 3.32 -33.96 -9.19
C LEU A 56 4.81 -33.85 -9.54
N GLU A 57 5.24 -32.74 -10.15
CA GLU A 57 6.62 -32.55 -10.61
C GLU A 57 7.50 -31.81 -9.59
N ARG A 58 6.93 -30.86 -8.86
CA ARG A 58 7.68 -29.91 -8.00
C ARG A 58 7.41 -30.07 -6.51
N GLY A 59 6.59 -31.05 -6.12
CA GLY A 59 6.15 -31.19 -4.73
C GLY A 59 5.26 -30.02 -4.31
N VAL A 60 5.36 -29.59 -3.05
CA VAL A 60 4.57 -28.48 -2.51
C VAL A 60 5.11 -27.16 -3.06
N VAL A 61 4.26 -26.39 -3.73
CA VAL A 61 4.60 -25.09 -4.32
C VAL A 61 3.69 -24.02 -3.73
N VAL A 62 4.30 -22.91 -3.31
CA VAL A 62 3.57 -21.70 -2.87
C VAL A 62 2.90 -21.06 -4.09
N THR A 63 1.58 -20.92 -4.03
CA THR A 63 0.73 -20.42 -5.12
C THR A 63 0.30 -18.97 -4.88
N SER A 64 0.07 -18.60 -3.62
CA SER A 64 -0.28 -17.24 -3.24
C SER A 64 0.10 -16.89 -1.81
N PHE A 65 -0.11 -15.64 -1.43
CA PHE A 65 0.15 -15.17 -0.08
C PHE A 65 -0.80 -14.04 0.31
N ALA A 66 -0.95 -13.84 1.61
CA ALA A 66 -1.73 -12.74 2.16
C ALA A 66 -1.06 -12.18 3.41
N MET A 67 -1.46 -10.97 3.78
CA MET A 67 -1.04 -10.31 5.01
C MET A 67 -2.25 -9.71 5.69
N HIS A 68 -2.45 -10.05 6.95
CA HIS A 68 -3.43 -9.40 7.81
C HIS A 68 -2.75 -8.39 8.72
N SER A 69 -3.32 -7.21 8.84
CA SER A 69 -2.96 -6.20 9.84
C SER A 69 -4.21 -5.78 10.60
N SER A 70 -4.17 -5.78 11.94
CA SER A 70 -5.32 -5.43 12.79
C SER A 70 -5.96 -4.08 12.44
N GLY A 71 -5.16 -3.06 12.11
CA GLY A 71 -5.67 -1.74 11.74
C GLY A 71 -6.01 -1.54 10.25
N ARG A 72 -5.60 -2.46 9.37
CA ARG A 72 -5.74 -2.29 7.90
C ARG A 72 -6.48 -3.44 7.21
N GLY A 73 -6.86 -4.48 7.95
CA GLY A 73 -7.55 -5.64 7.43
C GLY A 73 -6.64 -6.62 6.69
N LEU A 74 -7.24 -7.42 5.82
CA LEU A 74 -6.58 -8.46 5.03
C LEU A 74 -6.18 -7.93 3.65
N LEU A 75 -4.93 -8.13 3.26
CA LEU A 75 -4.43 -7.84 1.92
C LEU A 75 -4.06 -9.15 1.21
N LEU A 76 -4.71 -9.40 0.08
CA LEU A 76 -4.48 -10.56 -0.77
C LEU A 76 -3.41 -10.25 -1.82
N SER A 77 -2.48 -11.18 -2.08
CA SER A 77 -1.56 -11.05 -3.21
C SER A 77 -2.32 -11.13 -4.55
N PRO A 78 -1.75 -10.61 -5.64
CA PRO A 78 -2.36 -10.71 -6.97
C PRO A 78 -2.64 -12.14 -7.44
N THR A 79 -1.96 -13.13 -6.86
CA THR A 79 -2.04 -14.55 -7.26
C THR A 79 -3.05 -15.36 -6.45
N VAL A 80 -3.70 -14.78 -5.43
CA VAL A 80 -4.74 -15.49 -4.64
C VAL A 80 -5.90 -15.89 -5.55
N SER A 81 -6.19 -17.19 -5.61
CA SER A 81 -7.31 -17.74 -6.38
C SER A 81 -8.64 -17.57 -5.64
N MET A 82 -9.77 -17.80 -6.33
CA MET A 82 -11.09 -17.80 -5.68
C MET A 82 -11.23 -18.92 -4.63
N GLU A 83 -10.61 -20.07 -4.87
CA GLU A 83 -10.61 -21.21 -3.94
C GLU A 83 -9.81 -20.88 -2.68
N GLU A 84 -8.59 -20.36 -2.85
CA GLU A 84 -7.74 -19.93 -1.74
C GLU A 84 -8.37 -18.77 -0.95
N ALA A 85 -9.02 -17.83 -1.63
CA ALA A 85 -9.77 -16.76 -0.98
C ALA A 85 -10.97 -17.29 -0.19
N THR A 86 -11.63 -18.34 -0.68
CA THR A 86 -12.73 -19.02 0.04
C THR A 86 -12.20 -19.68 1.32
N GLU A 87 -11.07 -20.40 1.24
CA GLU A 87 -10.38 -21.01 2.39
C GLU A 87 -9.94 -19.94 3.40
N LEU A 88 -9.36 -18.82 2.94
CA LEU A 88 -9.05 -17.67 3.79
C LEU A 88 -10.29 -17.11 4.49
N GLY A 89 -11.40 -16.96 3.77
CA GLY A 89 -12.64 -16.43 4.34
C GLY A 89 -13.14 -17.28 5.51
N GLU A 90 -13.11 -18.60 5.37
CA GLU A 90 -13.47 -19.54 6.43
C GLU A 90 -12.50 -19.48 7.61
N ILE A 91 -11.19 -19.48 7.34
CA ILE A 91 -10.16 -19.35 8.39
C ILE A 91 -10.39 -18.08 9.20
N PHE A 92 -10.57 -16.93 8.54
CA PHE A 92 -10.72 -15.65 9.21
C PHE A 92 -12.05 -15.51 9.96
N ALA A 93 -13.14 -16.08 9.45
CA ALA A 93 -14.43 -16.08 10.14
C ALA A 93 -14.36 -16.83 11.49
N ASN A 94 -13.56 -17.89 11.55
CA ASN A 94 -13.43 -18.76 12.72
C ASN A 94 -12.30 -18.37 13.68
N THR A 95 -11.27 -17.66 13.21
CA THR A 95 -10.07 -17.34 14.01
C THR A 95 -9.97 -15.89 14.45
N VAL A 96 -10.76 -14.99 13.87
CA VAL A 96 -10.80 -13.57 14.23
C VAL A 96 -12.17 -13.23 14.81
N GLU A 97 -12.20 -12.96 16.11
CA GLU A 97 -13.45 -12.70 16.84
C GLU A 97 -14.10 -11.38 16.38
N LEU A 98 -13.32 -10.32 16.27
CA LEU A 98 -13.77 -9.02 15.78
C LEU A 98 -13.97 -9.04 14.26
N LEU A 99 -14.87 -8.18 13.77
CA LEU A 99 -15.01 -7.97 12.34
C LEU A 99 -13.71 -7.44 11.74
N LEU A 100 -13.36 -7.96 10.56
CA LEU A 100 -12.25 -7.40 9.80
C LEU A 100 -12.57 -5.96 9.40
N VAL A 101 -11.58 -5.07 9.57
CA VAL A 101 -11.69 -3.68 9.13
C VAL A 101 -11.97 -3.61 7.64
N GLN A 102 -11.28 -4.44 6.87
CA GLN A 102 -11.49 -4.61 5.43
C GLN A 102 -10.80 -5.87 4.89
N VAL A 103 -11.12 -6.24 3.66
CA VAL A 103 -10.29 -7.07 2.78
C VAL A 103 -9.99 -6.27 1.51
N MET A 104 -8.79 -6.46 0.95
CA MET A 104 -8.37 -5.82 -0.28
C MET A 104 -7.62 -6.80 -1.18
N GLY A 105 -7.96 -6.82 -2.47
CA GLY A 105 -7.35 -7.72 -3.44
C GLY A 105 -7.91 -7.52 -4.84
N ASN A 106 -7.69 -8.51 -5.71
CA ASN A 106 -8.37 -8.57 -7.00
C ASN A 106 -9.87 -8.87 -6.81
N ASP A 107 -10.68 -8.49 -7.79
CA ASP A 107 -12.14 -8.50 -7.67
C ASP A 107 -12.73 -9.90 -7.38
N SER A 108 -12.35 -10.90 -8.17
CA SER A 108 -12.82 -12.28 -8.02
C SER A 108 -12.41 -12.92 -6.69
N ALA A 109 -11.16 -12.75 -6.28
CA ALA A 109 -10.66 -13.26 -5.01
C ALA A 109 -11.35 -12.57 -3.83
N THR A 110 -11.55 -11.25 -3.90
CA THR A 110 -12.21 -10.50 -2.83
C THR A 110 -13.69 -10.89 -2.70
N ALA A 111 -14.39 -11.07 -3.82
CA ALA A 111 -15.78 -11.55 -3.81
C ALA A 111 -15.90 -12.95 -3.20
N ALA A 112 -15.00 -13.87 -3.56
CA ALA A 112 -14.96 -15.22 -2.98
C ALA A 112 -14.66 -15.20 -1.47
N PHE A 113 -13.69 -14.39 -1.05
CA PHE A 113 -13.40 -14.17 0.37
C PHE A 113 -14.63 -13.63 1.11
N ASN A 114 -15.27 -12.59 0.60
CA ASN A 114 -16.43 -11.94 1.23
C ASN A 114 -17.57 -12.93 1.45
N ALA A 115 -17.91 -13.72 0.42
CA ALA A 115 -18.96 -14.72 0.49
C ALA A 115 -18.66 -15.79 1.55
N SER A 116 -17.42 -16.29 1.59
CA SER A 116 -17.00 -17.29 2.58
C SER A 116 -16.95 -16.73 3.99
N TYR A 117 -16.32 -15.56 4.17
CA TYR A 117 -16.20 -14.91 5.47
C TYR A 117 -17.57 -14.62 6.07
N CYS A 118 -18.48 -13.98 5.33
CA CYS A 118 -19.81 -13.64 5.84
C CYS A 118 -20.64 -14.88 6.16
N ARG A 119 -20.53 -15.96 5.36
CA ARG A 119 -21.26 -17.22 5.58
C ARG A 119 -20.84 -17.94 6.86
N HIS A 120 -19.55 -17.94 7.17
CA HIS A 120 -19.00 -18.70 8.30
C HIS A 120 -18.95 -17.89 9.60
N ARG A 121 -19.30 -16.60 9.58
CA ARG A 121 -19.43 -15.80 10.81
C ARG A 121 -20.63 -16.29 11.63
N SER A 122 -20.42 -16.39 12.95
CA SER A 122 -21.47 -16.75 13.91
C SER A 122 -22.56 -15.68 14.00
N SER A 123 -22.18 -14.41 13.89
CA SER A 123 -23.11 -13.27 13.84
C SER A 123 -23.39 -12.88 12.39
N PRO A 124 -24.65 -12.54 12.02
CA PRO A 124 -24.99 -12.01 10.71
C PRO A 124 -24.04 -10.87 10.31
N THR A 125 -23.35 -11.04 9.19
CA THR A 125 -22.29 -10.14 8.73
C THR A 125 -22.48 -9.88 7.24
N THR A 126 -22.33 -8.63 6.80
CA THR A 126 -22.38 -8.24 5.39
C THR A 126 -21.07 -7.58 4.97
N ALA A 127 -20.68 -7.80 3.71
CA ALA A 127 -19.59 -7.07 3.08
C ALA A 127 -20.14 -5.82 2.37
N ALA A 128 -19.55 -4.66 2.64
CA ALA A 128 -19.88 -3.40 2.02
C ALA A 128 -18.70 -2.95 1.14
N TRP A 129 -18.98 -2.61 -0.12
CA TRP A 129 -17.96 -2.02 -1.00
C TRP A 129 -17.44 -0.72 -0.38
N LYS A 130 -16.12 -0.57 -0.33
CA LYS A 130 -15.45 0.60 0.25
C LYS A 130 -14.86 1.50 -0.83
N GLU A 131 -13.97 0.95 -1.65
CA GLU A 131 -13.29 1.71 -2.70
C GLU A 131 -12.63 0.80 -3.74
N ASP A 132 -12.38 1.38 -4.92
CA ASP A 132 -11.48 0.83 -5.92
C ASP A 132 -10.16 1.61 -5.89
N LEU A 133 -9.03 0.91 -5.78
CA LEU A 133 -7.70 1.47 -5.86
C LEU A 133 -7.03 1.11 -7.18
N ILE A 134 -6.52 2.12 -7.86
CA ILE A 134 -5.71 1.99 -9.06
C ILE A 134 -4.24 1.95 -8.65
N MET A 135 -3.54 0.89 -9.04
CA MET A 135 -2.08 0.86 -9.03
C MET A 135 -1.58 1.49 -10.32
N TYR A 136 -0.79 2.55 -10.17
CA TYR A 136 -0.09 3.22 -11.24
C TYR A 136 1.40 2.88 -11.18
N VAL A 137 2.04 2.75 -12.34
CA VAL A 137 3.49 2.62 -12.47
C VAL A 137 4.01 3.71 -13.38
N LEU A 138 5.13 4.33 -13.01
CA LEU A 138 5.77 5.36 -13.82
C LEU A 138 6.29 4.73 -15.12
N GLY A 139 5.80 5.22 -16.25
CA GLY A 139 6.40 4.99 -17.56
C GLY A 139 7.49 6.03 -17.79
N ASN A 140 7.26 6.94 -18.73
CA ASN A 140 8.18 8.04 -18.99
C ASN A 140 7.83 9.26 -18.12
N LEU A 141 8.75 9.67 -17.23
CA LEU A 141 8.55 10.84 -16.37
C LEU A 141 8.31 12.12 -17.19
N GLN A 142 7.14 12.74 -16.99
CA GLN A 142 6.74 14.01 -17.58
C GLN A 142 6.59 15.08 -16.47
N PRO A 143 7.67 15.76 -16.07
CA PRO A 143 7.57 16.78 -15.03
C PRO A 143 6.77 17.99 -15.53
N PRO A 144 5.95 18.63 -14.67
CA PRO A 144 5.34 19.90 -15.04
C PRO A 144 6.41 20.96 -15.31
N SER A 145 6.13 21.89 -16.22
CA SER A 145 7.04 22.99 -16.55
C SER A 145 7.42 23.75 -15.26
N PRO A 146 8.72 23.87 -14.91
CA PRO A 146 9.15 24.51 -13.66
C PRO A 146 8.66 25.95 -13.52
N SER A 147 8.54 26.68 -14.63
CA SER A 147 7.99 28.05 -14.66
C SER A 147 6.50 28.16 -14.31
N LYS A 148 5.76 27.05 -14.27
CA LYS A 148 4.30 27.03 -14.05
C LYS A 148 3.89 26.73 -12.61
N VAL A 149 4.80 26.19 -11.79
CA VAL A 149 4.49 25.79 -10.41
C VAL A 149 5.55 26.38 -9.50
N ALA A 150 5.14 27.30 -8.63
CA ALA A 150 6.03 27.91 -7.66
C ALA A 150 6.55 26.89 -6.63
N GLY A 151 7.74 27.15 -6.10
CA GLY A 151 8.36 26.36 -5.05
C GLY A 151 9.27 25.24 -5.55
N ALA A 152 9.75 24.45 -4.61
CA ALA A 152 10.65 23.32 -4.88
C ALA A 152 10.46 22.22 -3.84
N MET A 153 10.88 21.00 -4.21
CA MET A 153 10.96 19.89 -3.27
C MET A 153 12.24 20.02 -2.43
N ARG A 154 12.11 19.77 -1.12
CA ARG A 154 13.25 19.53 -0.23
C ARG A 154 13.01 18.32 0.65
N SER A 155 14.09 17.71 1.14
CA SER A 155 13.99 16.70 2.20
C SER A 155 13.39 17.32 3.47
N ALA A 156 12.52 16.55 4.13
CA ALA A 156 11.99 16.94 5.43
C ALA A 156 13.07 16.80 6.52
N SER A 157 13.03 17.69 7.49
CA SER A 157 13.92 17.70 8.65
C SER A 157 13.12 17.53 9.94
N ILE A 158 13.62 16.68 10.84
CA ILE A 158 12.90 16.35 12.08
C ILE A 158 12.61 17.60 12.92
N GLY A 159 13.57 18.52 13.04
CA GLY A 159 13.43 19.71 13.88
C GLY A 159 12.49 20.80 13.34
N ARG A 160 12.13 20.77 12.05
CA ARG A 160 11.21 21.76 11.46
C ARG A 160 9.85 21.17 11.09
N ASP A 161 9.83 19.91 10.67
CA ASP A 161 8.70 19.38 9.92
C ASP A 161 7.93 18.27 10.69
N ALA A 162 8.45 17.73 11.80
CA ALA A 162 7.87 16.53 12.41
C ALA A 162 6.42 16.69 12.88
N ASP A 163 6.10 17.76 13.59
CA ASP A 163 4.74 18.01 14.08
C ASP A 163 3.78 18.26 12.91
N LEU A 164 4.22 19.07 11.93
CA LEU A 164 3.44 19.39 10.74
C LEU A 164 3.14 18.15 9.90
N LEU A 165 4.15 17.32 9.63
CA LEU A 165 3.98 16.08 8.87
C LEU A 165 3.13 15.06 9.61
N THR A 166 3.18 15.03 10.94
CA THR A 166 2.30 14.18 11.74
C THR A 166 0.85 14.64 11.60
N ALA A 167 0.59 15.94 11.75
CA ALA A 167 -0.74 16.51 11.58
C ALA A 167 -1.31 16.29 10.16
N TRP A 168 -0.49 16.49 9.12
CA TRP A 168 -0.91 16.23 7.74
C TRP A 168 -1.09 14.73 7.46
N SER A 169 -0.30 13.86 8.07
CA SER A 169 -0.48 12.40 7.98
C SER A 169 -1.79 11.98 8.63
N MET A 170 -2.16 12.55 9.78
CA MET A 170 -3.47 12.32 10.40
C MET A 170 -4.61 12.75 9.47
N GLN A 171 -4.55 13.96 8.91
CA GLN A 171 -5.56 14.44 7.95
C GLN A 171 -5.67 13.54 6.71
N PHE A 172 -4.53 13.04 6.20
CA PHE A 172 -4.55 12.10 5.09
C PHE A 172 -5.22 10.77 5.47
N LEU A 173 -4.91 10.23 6.65
CA LEU A 173 -5.50 8.98 7.15
C LEU A 173 -7.01 9.13 7.40
N GLU A 174 -7.45 10.25 7.97
CA GLU A 174 -8.88 10.58 8.10
C GLU A 174 -9.57 10.61 6.74
N TYR A 175 -8.96 11.28 5.75
CA TYR A 175 -9.51 11.39 4.41
C TYR A 175 -9.71 10.04 3.73
N ILE A 176 -8.78 9.09 3.92
CA ILE A 176 -8.88 7.72 3.37
C ILE A 176 -9.60 6.74 4.32
N GLN A 177 -10.24 7.24 5.39
CA GLN A 177 -10.94 6.43 6.39
C GLN A 177 -10.07 5.29 6.94
N ALA A 178 -8.88 5.65 7.37
CA ALA A 178 -7.90 4.77 7.99
C ALA A 178 -7.63 5.17 9.45
N PRO A 179 -7.16 4.24 10.29
CA PRO A 179 -6.75 4.58 11.65
C PRO A 179 -5.65 5.64 11.67
N THR A 180 -5.85 6.70 12.45
CA THR A 180 -4.96 7.88 12.52
C THR A 180 -3.78 7.68 13.46
N ASP A 181 -3.82 6.66 14.32
CA ASP A 181 -2.76 6.24 15.21
C ASP A 181 -1.47 5.80 14.48
N ASP A 182 -1.55 5.41 13.20
CA ASP A 182 -0.38 5.12 12.36
C ASP A 182 0.32 6.40 11.84
N ALA A 183 -0.22 7.61 12.04
CA ALA A 183 0.39 8.85 11.55
C ALA A 183 1.79 9.10 12.14
N ALA A 184 1.91 9.14 13.47
CA ALA A 184 3.19 9.38 14.13
C ALA A 184 4.21 8.24 13.88
N PRO A 185 3.83 6.94 13.98
CA PRO A 185 4.70 5.84 13.58
C PRO A 185 5.16 5.92 12.12
N PHE A 186 4.28 6.30 11.19
CA PHE A 186 4.64 6.51 9.79
C PHE A 186 5.69 7.61 9.64
N VAL A 187 5.48 8.77 10.24
CA VAL A 187 6.40 9.92 10.17
C VAL A 187 7.76 9.58 10.79
N ALA A 188 7.77 8.92 11.96
CA ALA A 188 9.00 8.50 12.64
C ALA A 188 9.83 7.54 11.78
N ARG A 189 9.19 6.52 11.17
CA ARG A 189 9.86 5.61 10.21
C ARG A 189 10.38 6.35 8.99
N GLY A 190 9.60 7.31 8.49
CA GLY A 190 9.96 8.16 7.36
C GLY A 190 11.22 8.99 7.62
N PHE A 191 11.34 9.63 8.78
CA PHE A 191 12.55 10.36 9.17
C PHE A 191 13.76 9.45 9.35
N LYS A 192 13.60 8.30 10.02
CA LYS A 192 14.69 7.31 10.19
C LYS A 192 15.26 6.84 8.84
N ARG A 193 14.43 6.83 7.79
CA ARG A 193 14.78 6.40 6.44
C ARG A 193 15.10 7.55 5.47
N HIS A 194 15.02 8.81 5.91
CA HIS A 194 15.11 9.98 5.04
C HIS A 194 14.14 9.93 3.85
N ALA A 195 12.93 9.40 4.09
CA ALA A 195 11.95 9.06 3.05
C ALA A 195 10.76 10.04 2.98
N LEU A 196 10.89 11.22 3.57
CA LEU A 196 9.86 12.26 3.60
C LEU A 196 10.38 13.54 2.96
N PHE A 197 9.57 14.14 2.11
CA PHE A 197 9.89 15.35 1.35
C PHE A 197 8.72 16.31 1.43
N VAL A 198 9.02 17.61 1.44
CA VAL A 198 8.01 18.66 1.39
C VAL A 198 8.18 19.49 0.13
N TRP A 199 7.05 20.00 -0.37
CA TRP A 199 7.05 21.07 -1.34
C TRP A 199 7.01 22.40 -0.59
N GLU A 200 7.97 23.27 -0.85
CA GLU A 200 8.13 24.55 -0.15
C GLU A 200 7.96 25.72 -1.14
N VAL A 201 7.13 26.70 -0.76
CA VAL A 201 6.90 27.95 -1.50
C VAL A 201 7.19 29.10 -0.57
N ASP A 202 8.11 29.99 -0.96
CA ASP A 202 8.53 31.15 -0.16
C ASP A 202 8.89 30.80 1.31
N GLY A 203 9.56 29.66 1.50
CA GLY A 203 9.98 29.16 2.81
C GLY A 203 8.89 28.40 3.60
N ASN A 204 7.67 28.29 3.07
CA ASN A 204 6.54 27.64 3.73
C ASN A 204 6.24 26.26 3.11
N PRO A 205 6.18 25.17 3.91
CA PRO A 205 5.68 23.89 3.42
C PRO A 205 4.21 23.98 3.02
N VAL A 206 3.88 23.54 1.81
CA VAL A 206 2.49 23.53 1.28
C VAL A 206 1.96 22.11 1.02
N GLY A 207 2.84 21.12 1.04
CA GLY A 207 2.49 19.71 0.89
C GLY A 207 3.67 18.80 1.18
N PHE A 208 3.40 17.50 1.29
CA PHE A 208 4.42 16.50 1.52
C PHE A 208 4.16 15.20 0.76
N ALA A 209 5.24 14.46 0.52
CA ALA A 209 5.20 13.13 -0.04
C ALA A 209 6.26 12.25 0.63
N GLY A 210 6.03 10.94 0.60
CA GLY A 210 7.04 9.98 1.03
C GLY A 210 7.04 8.73 0.18
N TYR A 211 7.87 7.77 0.55
CA TYR A 211 7.87 6.45 -0.07
C TYR A 211 8.05 5.31 0.94
N ALA A 212 7.39 4.18 0.69
CA ALA A 212 7.52 2.96 1.49
C ALA A 212 8.93 2.36 1.37
N SER A 213 9.28 1.39 2.22
CA SER A 213 10.59 0.76 2.14
C SER A 213 10.76 0.12 0.76
N PRO A 214 11.87 0.41 0.05
CA PRO A 214 12.08 -0.14 -1.28
C PRO A 214 12.14 -1.66 -1.23
N VAL A 215 11.56 -2.32 -2.22
CA VAL A 215 11.59 -3.78 -2.33
C VAL A 215 12.44 -4.16 -3.53
N THR A 216 13.55 -4.83 -3.29
CA THR A 216 14.45 -5.32 -4.34
C THR A 216 14.21 -6.81 -4.60
N VAL A 217 13.98 -7.17 -5.86
CA VAL A 217 13.83 -8.54 -6.33
C VAL A 217 14.60 -8.68 -7.64
N GLU A 218 15.56 -9.61 -7.70
CA GLU A 218 16.35 -9.94 -8.91
C GLU A 218 16.97 -8.74 -9.66
N GLY A 219 17.40 -7.71 -8.94
CA GLY A 219 18.04 -6.56 -9.56
C GLY A 219 17.05 -5.53 -10.13
N GLU A 220 15.78 -5.60 -9.75
CA GLU A 220 14.79 -4.53 -9.89
C GLU A 220 14.38 -4.06 -8.48
N THR A 221 14.31 -2.74 -8.28
CA THR A 221 13.82 -2.15 -7.02
C THR A 221 12.54 -1.38 -7.24
N VAL A 222 11.50 -1.75 -6.49
CA VAL A 222 10.21 -1.06 -6.48
C VAL A 222 10.18 -0.02 -5.35
N PHE A 223 9.97 1.24 -5.74
CA PHE A 223 9.65 2.34 -4.84
C PHE A 223 8.15 2.65 -4.93
N LYS A 224 7.44 2.51 -3.81
CA LYS A 224 6.03 2.92 -3.75
C LYS A 224 5.90 4.29 -3.10
N ILE A 225 5.52 5.29 -3.89
CA ILE A 225 5.25 6.64 -3.42
C ILE A 225 3.91 6.66 -2.67
N GLY A 226 3.88 7.36 -1.54
CA GLY A 226 2.69 7.55 -0.74
C GLY A 226 3.02 7.83 0.73
N PRO A 227 2.19 8.66 1.42
CA PRO A 227 1.11 9.46 0.86
C PRO A 227 1.65 10.60 -0.02
N VAL A 228 0.77 11.24 -0.79
CA VAL A 228 0.99 12.54 -1.42
C VAL A 228 -0.12 13.44 -0.94
N PHE A 229 0.25 14.51 -0.24
CA PHE A 229 -0.71 15.39 0.42
C PHE A 229 -0.36 16.85 0.13
N VAL A 230 -1.38 17.64 -0.17
CA VAL A 230 -1.29 19.11 -0.29
C VAL A 230 -2.31 19.68 0.68
N ALA A 231 -1.87 20.64 1.49
CA ALA A 231 -2.70 21.30 2.48
C ALA A 231 -3.97 21.85 1.81
N PRO A 232 -5.15 21.74 2.45
CA PRO A 232 -6.42 22.11 1.81
C PRO A 232 -6.46 23.52 1.19
N SER A 233 -5.84 24.51 1.85
CA SER A 233 -5.73 25.89 1.37
C SER A 233 -4.85 26.06 0.13
N GLU A 234 -3.93 25.11 -0.10
CA GLU A 234 -2.89 25.17 -1.14
C GLU A 234 -3.23 24.33 -2.38
N ARG A 235 -4.43 23.74 -2.42
CA ARG A 235 -4.86 22.88 -3.52
C ARG A 235 -5.14 23.66 -4.80
N ARG A 236 -5.09 22.95 -5.93
CA ARG A 236 -5.31 23.46 -7.31
C ARG A 236 -4.19 24.36 -7.84
N GLN A 237 -3.03 24.38 -7.19
CA GLN A 237 -1.83 25.10 -7.64
C GLN A 237 -0.80 24.22 -8.39
N GLY A 238 -1.11 22.94 -8.64
CA GLY A 238 -0.21 21.99 -9.30
C GLY A 238 0.86 21.36 -8.39
N TYR A 239 0.90 21.72 -7.10
CA TYR A 239 1.92 21.22 -6.14
C TYR A 239 1.97 19.70 -6.01
N ALA A 240 0.84 19.00 -6.06
CA ALA A 240 0.83 17.53 -5.99
C ALA A 240 1.61 16.91 -7.16
N SER A 241 1.31 17.32 -8.41
CA SER A 241 2.03 16.85 -9.59
C SER A 241 3.51 17.22 -9.55
N ALA A 242 3.84 18.45 -9.15
CA ALA A 242 5.23 18.91 -9.08
C ALA A 242 6.03 18.13 -8.03
N LEU A 243 5.47 17.92 -6.85
CA LEU A 243 6.09 17.14 -5.78
C LEU A 243 6.24 15.67 -6.17
N THR A 244 5.21 15.04 -6.75
CA THR A 244 5.31 13.65 -7.23
C THR A 244 6.37 13.51 -8.32
N ALA A 245 6.41 14.43 -9.30
CA ALA A 245 7.42 14.38 -10.36
C ALA A 245 8.85 14.61 -9.83
N ALA A 246 9.04 15.55 -8.91
CA ALA A 246 10.33 15.81 -8.28
C ALA A 246 10.81 14.60 -7.46
N LEU A 247 9.92 13.95 -6.71
CA LEU A 247 10.24 12.74 -5.96
C LEU A 247 10.58 11.58 -6.90
N CYS A 248 9.84 11.40 -8.00
CA CYS A 248 10.17 10.40 -9.02
C CYS A 248 11.57 10.62 -9.58
N ARG A 249 11.90 11.86 -9.97
CA ARG A 249 13.22 12.22 -10.47
C ARG A 249 14.30 11.91 -9.43
N HIS A 250 14.11 12.35 -8.19
CA HIS A 250 15.05 12.09 -7.10
C HIS A 250 15.32 10.59 -6.93
N LEU A 251 14.28 9.76 -6.92
CA LEU A 251 14.44 8.31 -6.77
C LEU A 251 15.17 7.68 -7.96
N LEU A 252 14.89 8.11 -9.19
CA LEU A 252 15.58 7.65 -10.40
C LEU A 252 17.06 8.07 -10.45
N GLU A 253 17.37 9.29 -10.01
CA GLU A 253 18.73 9.87 -10.03
C GLU A 253 19.58 9.46 -8.84
N SER A 254 18.95 9.03 -7.74
CA SER A 254 19.65 8.84 -6.47
C SER A 254 20.79 7.82 -6.51
N ASN A 255 20.94 7.01 -7.57
CA ASN A 255 22.02 6.02 -7.74
C ASN A 255 22.21 5.08 -6.54
N ILE A 256 21.23 5.01 -5.62
CA ILE A 256 21.35 4.29 -4.34
C ILE A 256 21.43 2.77 -4.58
N LEU A 257 20.97 2.30 -5.75
CA LEU A 257 20.95 0.88 -6.07
C LEU A 257 21.47 0.65 -7.49
N PRO A 258 22.32 -0.37 -7.72
CA PRO A 258 22.82 -0.74 -9.05
C PRO A 258 21.73 -1.41 -9.93
N THR A 259 20.47 -1.18 -9.60
CA THR A 259 19.30 -1.96 -10.05
C THR A 259 18.29 -1.04 -10.72
N ALA A 260 17.52 -1.58 -11.66
CA ALA A 260 16.47 -0.81 -12.32
C ALA A 260 15.42 -0.36 -11.30
N ALA A 261 15.13 0.95 -11.23
CA ALA A 261 14.12 1.49 -10.33
C ALA A 261 12.74 1.52 -11.01
N ARG A 262 11.74 0.92 -10.37
CA ARG A 262 10.33 1.04 -10.73
C ARG A 262 9.62 1.86 -9.69
N ILE A 263 8.87 2.86 -10.11
CA ILE A 263 8.15 3.75 -9.21
C ILE A 263 6.66 3.51 -9.38
N CYS A 264 5.94 3.25 -8.29
CA CYS A 264 4.51 3.01 -8.31
C CYS A 264 3.78 3.80 -7.20
N LEU A 265 2.46 3.90 -7.33
CA LEU A 265 1.59 4.50 -6.32
C LEU A 265 0.17 3.94 -6.43
N PHE A 266 -0.60 4.11 -5.36
CA PHE A 266 -2.04 3.88 -5.39
C PHE A 266 -2.79 5.20 -5.48
N ALA A 267 -3.90 5.18 -6.21
CA ALA A 267 -4.88 6.27 -6.26
C ALA A 267 -6.30 5.70 -6.16
N ASN A 268 -7.19 6.36 -5.42
CA ASN A 268 -8.60 5.98 -5.41
C ASN A 268 -9.21 6.29 -6.79
N ALA A 269 -9.86 5.29 -7.40
CA ALA A 269 -10.45 5.40 -8.73
C ALA A 269 -11.51 6.50 -8.82
N ALA A 270 -12.21 6.79 -7.72
CA ALA A 270 -13.21 7.83 -7.62
C ALA A 270 -12.62 9.26 -7.50
N ASN A 271 -11.29 9.43 -7.46
CA ASN A 271 -10.64 10.74 -7.40
C ASN A 271 -10.04 11.15 -8.77
N PRO A 272 -10.84 11.69 -9.71
CA PRO A 272 -10.38 12.02 -11.07
C PRO A 272 -9.28 13.08 -11.09
N ALA A 273 -9.22 13.97 -10.09
CA ALA A 273 -8.19 14.99 -10.01
C ALA A 273 -6.80 14.37 -9.77
N SER A 274 -6.69 13.47 -8.79
CA SER A 274 -5.46 12.72 -8.51
C SER A 274 -5.06 11.82 -9.68
N ASN A 275 -6.03 11.08 -10.25
CA ASN A 275 -5.77 10.19 -11.39
C ASN A 275 -5.21 10.97 -12.60
N LYS A 276 -5.82 12.12 -12.94
CA LYS A 276 -5.31 13.01 -13.99
C LYS A 276 -3.93 13.58 -13.65
N ALA A 277 -3.70 13.95 -12.39
CA ALA A 277 -2.42 14.47 -11.93
C ALA A 277 -1.29 13.46 -12.13
N TYR A 278 -1.50 12.19 -11.78
CA TYR A 278 -0.50 11.14 -11.95
C TYR A 278 -0.27 10.78 -13.42
N GLN A 279 -1.34 10.68 -14.22
CA GLN A 279 -1.21 10.42 -15.67
C GLN A 279 -0.41 11.52 -16.38
N ASN A 280 -0.65 12.79 -16.03
CA ASN A 280 0.13 13.91 -16.56
C ASN A 280 1.61 13.88 -16.16
N VAL A 281 1.95 13.24 -15.03
CA VAL A 281 3.34 13.01 -14.59
C VAL A 281 3.99 11.84 -15.35
N GLY A 282 3.22 11.06 -16.12
CA GLY A 282 3.70 9.91 -16.88
C GLY A 282 3.43 8.57 -16.21
N PHE A 283 2.52 8.51 -15.23
CA PHE A 283 2.07 7.25 -14.65
C PHE A 283 1.04 6.56 -15.54
N GLU A 284 1.18 5.25 -15.68
CA GLU A 284 0.33 4.38 -16.48
C GLU A 284 -0.41 3.38 -15.59
N LEU A 285 -1.66 3.08 -15.96
CA LEU A 285 -2.48 2.10 -15.24
C LEU A 285 -1.78 0.73 -15.30
N HIS A 286 -1.52 0.15 -14.14
CA HIS A 286 -0.93 -1.19 -14.04
C HIS A 286 -1.95 -2.24 -13.62
N SER A 287 -2.67 -2.00 -12.52
CA SER A 287 -3.70 -2.91 -12.03
C SER A 287 -4.73 -2.19 -11.18
N ARG A 288 -5.82 -2.88 -10.85
CA ARG A 288 -6.87 -2.40 -9.95
C ARG A 288 -7.06 -3.38 -8.80
N ARG A 289 -7.43 -2.84 -7.65
CA ARG A 289 -7.85 -3.59 -6.47
C ARG A 289 -9.17 -3.05 -5.99
N VAL A 290 -9.96 -3.91 -5.38
CA VAL A 290 -11.18 -3.53 -4.68
C VAL A 290 -10.97 -3.75 -3.18
N ALA A 291 -11.55 -2.87 -2.38
CA ALA A 291 -11.64 -3.03 -0.93
C ALA A 291 -13.10 -3.15 -0.50
N TYR A 292 -13.36 -4.06 0.42
CA TYR A 292 -14.64 -4.20 1.11
C TYR A 292 -14.42 -4.11 2.61
N SER A 293 -15.30 -3.40 3.31
CA SER A 293 -15.41 -3.43 4.77
C SER A 293 -16.51 -4.39 5.21
N PHE A 294 -16.58 -4.70 6.50
CA PHE A 294 -17.59 -5.60 7.05
C PHE A 294 -18.37 -4.93 8.17
N GLU A 295 -19.67 -5.19 8.21
CA GLU A 295 -20.60 -4.69 9.22
C GLU A 295 -21.50 -5.81 9.74
N SER A 296 -22.03 -5.63 10.95
CA SER A 296 -23.06 -6.54 11.45
C SER A 296 -24.34 -6.31 10.66
N ALA A 297 -24.93 -7.37 10.12
CA ALA A 297 -26.19 -7.23 9.40
C ALA A 297 -27.27 -6.80 10.39
N THR A 298 -27.89 -5.65 10.17
CA THR A 298 -29.11 -5.29 10.89
C THR A 298 -30.20 -6.27 10.48
N SER A 299 -30.78 -6.99 11.45
CA SER A 299 -31.99 -7.76 11.19
C SER A 299 -33.07 -6.80 10.71
N SER A 300 -33.42 -6.86 9.42
CA SER A 300 -34.66 -6.27 8.93
C SER A 300 -35.80 -6.97 9.67
N ILE A 301 -36.52 -6.22 10.51
CA ILE A 301 -37.76 -6.67 11.15
C ILE A 301 -38.84 -6.83 10.08
#